data_AF-A0AAN7FD33-F1
#
_entry.id   AF-A0AAN7FD33-F1
#
_cell.length_a   1.000
_cell.length_b   1.000
_cell.length_c   1.000
_cell.angle_alpha   90.00
_cell.angle_beta   90.00
_cell.angle_gamma   90.00
#
_symmetry.space_group_name_H-M   'P 1'
#
loop_
_entity.id
_entity.type
_entity.pdbx_description
1 polymer ?
#
loop_
_entity_poly.entity_id
_entity_poly.type
_entity_poly.pdbx_seq_one_letter_code
_entity_poly.pdbx_strand_id
1 'polypeptide(L)' 'MTQKIVMKVQMSCQKCQTKALTVAAEANGVNFVGLEGAEKDKVVVIGDGVDCCKVGYYYEEEGWAN' A
#
# COMPACT_ATOMS: atom_id res chain seq x y z
N MET A 1 5.32 14.27 12.29
CA MET A 1 4.15 13.70 12.97
C MET A 1 3.82 12.43 12.22
N THR A 2 3.93 11.29 12.90
CA THR A 2 3.75 10.00 12.27
C THR A 2 2.27 9.75 12.00
N GLN A 3 1.95 9.28 10.80
CA GLN A 3 0.61 9.00 10.32
C GLN A 3 0.44 7.50 10.11
N LYS A 4 -0.74 6.95 10.44
CA LYS A 4 -1.18 5.61 10.01
C LYS A 4 -2.21 5.78 8.91
N ILE A 5 -1.94 5.23 7.75
CA ILE A 5 -2.78 5.30 6.56
C ILE A 5 -3.20 3.87 6.21
N VAL A 6 -4.50 3.68 5.94
CA VAL A 6 -5.05 2.37 5.58
C VAL A 6 -5.78 2.52 4.26
N MET A 7 -5.31 1.79 3.24
CA MET A 7 -5.87 1.83 1.89
C MET A 7 -6.44 0.46 1.55
N LYS A 8 -7.69 0.42 1.08
CA LYS A 8 -8.26 -0.81 0.52
C LYS A 8 -7.75 -0.97 -0.91
N VAL A 9 -7.13 -2.10 -1.21
CA VAL A 9 -6.55 -2.39 -2.53
C VAL A 9 -7.06 -3.75 -2.99
N GLN A 10 -7.60 -3.81 -4.21
CA GLN A 10 -8.11 -5.07 -4.76
C GLN A 10 -6.94 -5.95 -5.21
N MET A 11 -6.50 -6.86 -4.35
CA MET A 11 -5.39 -7.78 -4.59
C MET A 11 -5.94 -9.21 -4.70
N SER A 12 -5.93 -9.81 -5.90
CA SER A 12 -6.49 -11.16 -6.11
C SER A 12 -5.52 -12.30 -5.79
N CYS A 13 -4.24 -11.97 -5.55
CA CYS A 13 -3.17 -12.96 -5.50
C CYS A 13 -2.05 -12.55 -4.54
N GLN A 14 -1.26 -13.52 -4.06
CA GLN A 14 -0.13 -13.25 -3.17
C GLN A 14 0.96 -12.38 -3.84
N LYS A 15 1.20 -12.57 -5.16
CA LYS A 15 2.10 -11.71 -5.94
C LYS A 15 1.61 -10.25 -5.96
N CYS A 16 0.30 -10.05 -6.05
CA CYS A 16 -0.38 -8.77 -6.04
C CYS A 16 -0.19 -8.10 -4.67
N GLN A 17 -0.32 -8.88 -3.58
CA GLN A 17 -0.08 -8.44 -2.21
C GLN A 17 1.38 -7.99 -1.98
N THR A 18 2.35 -8.79 -2.42
CA THR A 18 3.77 -8.43 -2.30
C THR A 18 4.08 -7.14 -3.06
N LYS A 19 3.60 -7.00 -4.30
CA LYS A 19 3.77 -5.77 -5.08
C LYS A 19 3.14 -4.56 -4.41
N ALA A 20 1.93 -4.71 -3.87
CA ALA A 20 1.25 -3.60 -3.22
C ALA A 20 2.05 -3.08 -2.01
N LEU A 21 2.66 -3.99 -1.24
CA LEU A 21 3.57 -3.65 -0.15
C LEU A 21 4.86 -3.00 -0.65
N THR A 22 5.46 -3.49 -1.73
CA THR A 22 6.66 -2.89 -2.32
C THR A 22 6.41 -1.45 -2.75
N VAL A 23 5.34 -1.19 -3.49
CA VAL A 23 4.96 0.16 -3.93
C VAL A 23 4.74 1.10 -2.73
N ALA A 24 4.05 0.62 -1.68
CA ALA A 24 3.89 1.41 -0.46
C ALA A 24 5.23 1.67 0.24
N ALA A 25 6.15 0.70 0.28
CA ALA A 25 7.42 0.83 0.95
C ALA A 25 8.38 1.81 0.24
N GLU A 26 8.23 1.96 -1.09
CA GLU A 26 9.02 2.90 -1.90
C GLU A 26 8.58 4.36 -1.73
N ALA A 27 7.43 4.63 -1.10
CA ALA A 27 6.99 5.98 -0.87
C ALA A 27 7.85 6.71 0.17
N ASN A 28 8.09 7.99 -0.09
CA ASN A 28 8.88 8.83 0.81
C ASN A 28 8.20 8.96 2.18
N GLY A 29 9.01 8.90 3.23
CA GLY A 29 8.55 9.06 4.61
C GLY A 29 7.95 7.80 5.22
N VAL A 30 7.94 6.67 4.51
CA VAL A 30 7.41 5.39 5.02
C VAL A 30 8.42 4.71 5.94
N ASN A 31 7.94 4.31 7.13
CA ASN A 31 8.71 3.57 8.12
C ASN A 31 8.24 2.11 8.24
N PHE A 32 6.98 1.83 7.93
CA PHE A 32 6.40 0.49 8.01
C PHE A 32 5.28 0.31 6.98
N VAL A 33 5.21 -0.90 6.42
CA VAL A 33 4.10 -1.36 5.59
C VAL A 33 3.61 -2.72 6.06
N GLY A 34 2.31 -2.99 5.90
CA GLY A 34 1.73 -4.27 6.27
C GLY A 34 0.38 -4.52 5.60
N LEU A 35 -0.11 -5.76 5.72
CA LEU A 35 -1.45 -6.12 5.27
C LEU A 35 -2.34 -6.38 6.49
N GLU A 36 -3.54 -5.83 6.46
CA GLU A 36 -4.59 -6.07 7.44
C GLU A 36 -5.91 -6.42 6.71
N GLY A 37 -6.94 -6.77 7.47
CA GLY A 37 -8.24 -7.21 6.94
C GLY A 37 -8.33 -8.74 6.84
N ALA A 38 -9.56 -9.27 6.93
CA ALA A 38 -9.82 -10.71 6.91
C ALA A 38 -9.31 -11.38 5.63
N GLU A 39 -9.36 -10.66 4.51
CA GLU A 39 -8.91 -11.12 3.19
C GLU A 39 -7.51 -10.59 2.82
N LYS A 40 -6.83 -9.89 3.75
CA LYS A 40 -5.59 -9.14 3.48
C LYS A 40 -5.75 -8.16 2.31
N ASP A 41 -6.91 -7.51 2.26
CA ASP A 41 -7.34 -6.56 1.22
C ASP A 41 -6.98 -5.09 1.55
N LYS A 42 -6.30 -4.85 2.69
CA LYS A 42 -5.93 -3.51 3.13
C LYS A 42 -4.43 -3.40 3.32
N VAL A 43 -3.84 -2.40 2.68
CA VAL A 43 -2.45 -1.99 2.89
C VAL A 43 -2.41 -0.95 4.00
N VAL A 44 -1.59 -1.21 5.00
CA VAL A 44 -1.28 -0.28 6.09
C VAL A 44 0.07 0.33 5.82
N VAL A 45 0.14 1.66 5.90
CA VAL A 45 1.37 2.44 5.77
C VAL A 45 1.52 3.31 7.01
N ILE A 46 2.69 3.27 7.65
CA ILE A 46 3.01 4.12 8.81
C ILE A 46 4.29 4.89 8.50
N GLY A 47 4.25 6.21 8.68
CA GLY A 47 5.38 7.06 8.34
C GLY A 47 5.15 8.55 8.59
N ASP A 48 6.19 9.35 8.40
CA ASP A 48 6.19 10.80 8.57
C ASP A 48 6.27 11.48 7.20
N GLY A 49 5.27 12.31 6.85
CA GLY A 49 5.25 13.01 5.56
C GLY A 49 4.91 12.12 4.36
N VAL A 50 4.24 10.99 4.57
CA VAL A 50 3.77 10.09 3.50
C VAL A 50 2.71 10.78 2.64
N ASP A 51 2.95 10.82 1.33
CA ASP A 51 1.97 11.26 0.33
C ASP A 51 1.06 10.09 -0.09
N CYS A 52 -0.14 10.03 0.49
CA CYS A 52 -1.11 8.98 0.22
C CYS A 52 -1.70 9.03 -1.19
N CYS A 53 -1.82 10.22 -1.79
CA CYS A 53 -2.33 10.36 -3.15
C CYS A 53 -1.38 9.67 -4.12
N LYS A 54 -0.07 9.93 -3.95
CA LYS A 54 0.97 9.33 -4.80
C LYS A 54 0.99 7.81 -4.71
N VAL A 55 0.87 7.24 -3.50
CA VAL A 55 0.77 5.77 -3.30
C VAL A 55 -0.48 5.20 -3.98
N GLY A 56 -1.63 5.89 -3.86
CA GLY A 56 -2.89 5.49 -4.51
C GLY A 56 -2.81 5.50 -6.04
N TYR A 57 -2.21 6.54 -6.63
CA TYR A 57 -2.00 6.64 -8.08
C TYR A 57 -1.18 5.47 -8.63
N TYR A 58 -0.12 5.06 -7.92
CA TYR A 58 0.66 3.90 -8.34
C TYR A 58 -0.19 2.65 -8.39
N TYR A 59 -1.09 2.39 -7.42
CA TYR A 59 -1.96 1.23 -7.48
C TYR A 59 -2.93 1.21 -8.68
N GLU A 60 -3.30 2.37 -9.23
CA GLU A 60 -4.20 2.49 -10.39
C GLU A 60 -3.48 2.35 -11.73
N GLU A 61 -2.28 2.93 -11.86
CA GLU A 61 -1.42 2.82 -13.06
C GLU A 61 -0.96 1.38 -13.29
N GLU A 62 -0.74 0.72 -12.17
CA GLU A 62 -0.21 -0.62 -12.08
C GLU A 62 -1.37 -1.62 -12.22
N GLY A 63 -2.10 -1.61 -13.34
CA GLY A 63 -3.33 -2.38 -13.62
C GLY A 63 -3.23 -3.92 -13.52
N TRP A 64 -2.78 -4.46 -12.38
CA TRP A 64 -2.26 -5.80 -12.23
C TRP A 64 -2.68 -6.50 -10.94
N ALA A 65 -3.80 -7.16 -11.12
CA ALA A 65 -3.90 -8.58 -10.85
C ALA A 65 -3.58 -9.47 -12.09
N ASN A 66 -2.79 -9.01 -13.07
CA ASN A 66 -2.39 -9.82 -14.24
C ASN A 66 -1.14 -10.67 -13.96
#